data_AF-A0A4V3WCK2-F1
#
_entry.id   AF-A0A4V3WCK2-F1
#
_cell.length_a   1.000
_cell.length_b   1.000
_cell.length_c   1.000
_cell.angle_alpha   90.00
_cell.angle_beta   90.00
_cell.angle_gamma   90.00
#
_symmetry.space_group_name_H-M   'P 1'
#
loop_
_entity.id
_entity.type
_entity.pdbx_description
1 polymer ?
#
loop_
_entity_poly.entity_id
_entity_poly.type
_entity_poly.pdbx_seq_one_letter_code
_entity_poly.pdbx_strand_id
1 'polypeptide(L)'
;MIDKDTRAAKSFYREVRKFAENTKPWDTTAIFYETKPDEMYDLTLVSQRVYGRRDEFLAVMAAAGLDTVDQPLPQKRIVLPNEGQLIDIKRRAGFESIDDLRENFAPTWAEA
;
A
#
# COMPACT_ATOMS: atom_id res chain seq x y z
N MET A 1 10.41 -8.78 -10.87
CA MET A 1 9.65 -10.01 -11.19
C MET A 1 8.25 -9.57 -11.60
N ILE A 2 7.74 -10.04 -12.75
CA ILE A 2 6.52 -9.49 -13.38
C ILE A 2 5.32 -10.38 -13.01
N ASP A 3 4.26 -9.78 -12.45
CA ASP A 3 2.99 -10.46 -12.19
C ASP A 3 2.40 -11.04 -13.47
N LYS A 4 1.69 -12.18 -13.36
CA LYS A 4 0.99 -12.80 -14.51
C LYS A 4 0.02 -11.81 -15.18
N ASP A 5 -0.63 -10.96 -14.37
CA ASP A 5 -1.27 -9.74 -14.84
C ASP A 5 -0.34 -8.54 -14.63
N THR A 6 0.34 -8.15 -15.70
CA THR A 6 1.24 -6.98 -15.72
C THR A 6 0.56 -5.65 -15.32
N ARG A 7 -0.78 -5.61 -15.23
CA ARG A 7 -1.55 -4.42 -14.85
C ARG A 7 -1.93 -4.42 -13.37
N ALA A 8 -1.77 -5.54 -12.66
CA ALA A 8 -2.20 -5.70 -11.27
C ALA A 8 -1.60 -4.62 -10.35
N ALA A 9 -0.27 -4.45 -10.37
CA ALA A 9 0.42 -3.43 -9.59
C ALA A 9 -0.08 -2.00 -9.89
N LYS A 10 -0.35 -1.69 -11.16
CA LYS A 10 -0.92 -0.38 -11.58
C LYS A 10 -2.35 -0.20 -11.07
N SER A 11 -3.16 -1.25 -11.12
CA SER A 11 -4.54 -1.24 -10.61
C SER A 11 -4.54 -1.01 -9.10
N PHE A 12 -3.69 -1.75 -8.37
CA PHE A 12 -3.50 -1.61 -6.93
C PHE A 12 -3.08 -0.19 -6.55
N TYR A 13 -2.05 0.35 -7.19
CA TYR A 13 -1.59 1.71 -6.95
C TYR A 13 -2.73 2.72 -7.10
N ARG A 14 -3.53 2.61 -8.17
CA ARG A 14 -4.67 3.51 -8.42
C ARG A 14 -5.77 3.38 -7.38
N GLU A 15 -6.10 2.17 -6.96
CA GLU A 15 -7.13 1.94 -5.94
C GLU A 15 -6.71 2.47 -4.57
N VAL A 16 -5.44 2.27 -4.16
CA VAL A 16 -4.91 2.87 -2.93
C VAL A 16 -4.87 4.39 -3.01
N ARG A 17 -4.44 4.94 -4.15
CA ARG A 17 -4.42 6.39 -4.37
C ARG A 17 -5.82 6.99 -4.25
N LYS A 18 -6.79 6.37 -4.91
CA LYS A 18 -8.20 6.76 -4.87
C LYS A 18 -8.77 6.63 -3.45
N PHE A 19 -8.41 5.59 -2.71
CA PHE A 19 -8.78 5.45 -1.30
C PHE A 19 -8.26 6.65 -0.50
N ALA A 20 -6.96 6.94 -0.56
CA ALA A 20 -6.34 8.01 0.22
C ALA A 20 -6.94 9.40 -0.08
N GLU A 21 -7.31 9.68 -1.34
CA GLU A 21 -7.90 10.95 -1.75
C GLU A 21 -9.38 11.10 -1.36
N ASN A 22 -10.14 10.00 -1.29
CA ASN A 22 -11.59 10.05 -1.04
C ASN A 22 -11.99 9.84 0.42
N THR A 23 -11.10 9.28 1.24
CA THR A 23 -11.34 9.04 2.66
C THR A 23 -11.62 10.36 3.39
N LYS A 24 -12.69 10.37 4.18
CA LYS A 24 -13.10 11.56 4.92
C LYS A 24 -12.22 11.75 6.17
N PRO A 25 -11.94 12.99 6.61
CA PRO A 25 -11.09 13.23 7.78
C PRO A 25 -11.60 12.64 9.10
N TRP A 26 -12.90 12.31 9.18
CA TRP A 26 -13.56 11.71 10.34
C TRP A 26 -13.82 10.20 10.18
N ASP A 27 -13.25 9.57 9.15
CA ASP A 27 -13.31 8.12 8.99
C ASP A 27 -12.63 7.45 10.20
N THR A 28 -13.30 6.47 10.81
CA THR A 28 -12.80 5.78 12.01
C THR A 28 -12.08 4.47 11.67
N THR A 29 -12.12 4.05 10.41
CA THR A 29 -11.60 2.76 9.95
C THR A 29 -10.26 2.91 9.25
N ALA A 30 -10.04 4.02 8.55
CA ALA A 30 -8.78 4.31 7.88
C ALA A 30 -7.67 4.66 8.88
N ILE A 31 -6.43 4.40 8.50
CA ILE A 31 -5.25 4.74 9.28
C ILE A 31 -4.75 6.12 8.84
N PHE A 32 -4.73 7.06 9.77
CA PHE A 32 -4.11 8.36 9.58
C PHE A 32 -2.70 8.32 10.16
N TYR A 33 -1.70 8.47 9.30
CA TYR A 33 -0.30 8.32 9.69
C TYR A 33 0.49 9.60 9.44
N GLU A 34 1.23 10.06 10.44
CA GLU A 34 2.16 11.18 10.29
C GLU A 34 3.55 10.64 9.94
N THR A 35 4.00 10.95 8.72
CA THR A 35 5.31 10.53 8.23
C THR A 35 6.44 11.22 9.00
N LYS A 36 7.51 10.49 9.27
CA LYS A 36 8.63 10.93 10.09
C LYS A 36 9.89 11.22 9.26
N PRO A 37 10.84 12.03 9.78
CA PRO A 37 12.06 12.37 9.04
C PRO A 37 12.93 11.18 8.65
N ASP A 38 12.95 10.11 9.45
CA ASP A 38 13.74 8.90 9.20
C ASP A 38 13.15 7.99 8.10
N GLU A 39 11.90 8.26 7.69
CA GLU A 39 11.19 7.50 6.65
C GLU A 39 11.31 8.15 5.26
N MET A 40 11.96 9.31 5.18
CA MET A 40 12.02 10.13 3.97
C MET A 40 12.48 9.34 2.73
N TYR A 41 13.42 8.40 2.88
CA TYR A 41 13.92 7.57 1.79
C TYR A 41 13.67 6.07 2.03
N ASP A 42 12.81 5.73 2.99
CA ASP A 42 12.52 4.34 3.32
C ASP A 42 11.02 4.15 3.60
N LEU A 43 10.26 3.96 2.52
CA LEU A 43 8.83 3.65 2.58
C LEU A 43 8.54 2.32 3.28
N THR A 44 9.51 1.41 3.33
CA THR A 44 9.34 0.11 4.00
C THR A 44 9.26 0.28 5.53
N LEU A 45 9.85 1.34 6.09
CA LEU A 45 9.70 1.68 7.51
C LEU A 45 8.29 2.11 7.88
N VAL A 46 7.65 2.91 7.02
CA VAL A 46 6.23 3.29 7.20
C VAL A 46 5.37 2.03 7.16
N SER A 47 5.58 1.18 6.15
CA SER A 47 4.88 -0.10 6.03
C SER A 47 5.06 -0.96 7.28
N GLN A 48 6.30 -1.08 7.78
CA GLN A 48 6.60 -1.85 8.99
C GLN A 48 5.88 -1.30 10.22
N ARG A 49 5.79 0.02 10.35
CA ARG A 49 5.16 0.69 11.49
C ARG A 49 3.64 0.61 11.46
N VAL A 50 3.05 0.63 10.26
CA VAL A 50 1.60 0.62 10.07
C VAL A 50 1.03 -0.80 10.01
N TYR A 51 1.69 -1.69 9.26
CA TYR A 51 1.19 -3.03 8.94
C TYR A 51 1.99 -4.17 9.57
N GLY A 52 3.08 -3.87 10.29
CA GLY A 52 3.94 -4.88 10.90
C GLY A 52 4.84 -5.62 9.90
N ARG A 53 4.86 -5.23 8.63
CA ARG A 53 5.62 -5.86 7.53
C ARG A 53 6.15 -4.83 6.55
N ARG A 54 7.21 -5.15 5.83
CA ARG A 54 7.90 -4.21 4.91
C ARG A 54 7.35 -4.21 3.49
N ASP A 55 6.57 -5.22 3.15
CA ASP A 55 6.14 -5.53 1.79
C ASP A 55 5.09 -4.56 1.24
N GLU A 56 4.38 -3.81 2.10
CA GLU A 56 3.32 -2.87 1.69
C GLU A 56 3.84 -1.48 1.29
N PHE A 57 5.12 -1.35 0.94
CA PHE A 57 5.72 -0.08 0.54
C PHE A 57 5.00 0.56 -0.66
N LEU A 58 4.41 -0.24 -1.57
CA LEU A 58 3.66 0.27 -2.72
C LEU A 58 2.35 0.95 -2.29
N ALA A 59 1.70 0.47 -1.21
CA ALA A 59 0.53 1.12 -0.64
C ALA A 59 0.91 2.49 -0.04
N VAL A 60 2.05 2.55 0.66
CA VAL A 60 2.60 3.81 1.20
C VAL A 60 2.91 4.80 0.09
N MET A 61 3.57 4.34 -0.98
CA MET A 61 3.90 5.17 -2.15
C MET A 61 2.64 5.80 -2.77
N ALA A 62 1.60 4.99 -2.99
CA ALA A 62 0.33 5.44 -3.55
C ALA A 62 -0.41 6.42 -2.64
N ALA A 63 -0.48 6.13 -1.34
CA ALA A 63 -1.12 7.01 -0.35
C ALA A 63 -0.40 8.36 -0.22
N ALA A 64 0.94 8.35 -0.30
CA ALA A 64 1.74 9.56 -0.29
C ALA A 64 1.64 10.35 -1.61
N GLY A 65 1.25 9.70 -2.70
CA GLY A 65 1.17 10.31 -4.04
C GLY A 65 2.52 10.45 -4.71
N LEU A 66 3.41 9.48 -4.48
CA LEU A 66 4.73 9.44 -5.09
C LEU A 66 4.67 8.65 -6.39
N ASP A 67 5.27 9.18 -7.45
CA ASP A 67 5.30 8.50 -8.74
C ASP A 67 6.36 7.38 -8.79
N THR A 68 7.43 7.52 -7.98
CA THR A 68 8.53 6.56 -7.91
C THR A 68 9.01 6.37 -6.46
N VAL A 69 9.70 5.26 -6.21
CA VAL A 69 10.26 4.93 -4.89
C VAL A 69 11.45 5.81 -4.48
N ASP A 70 12.11 6.46 -5.45
CA ASP A 70 13.27 7.31 -5.21
C ASP A 70 12.87 8.74 -4.77
N GLN A 71 11.60 9.09 -4.91
CA GLN A 71 11.10 10.39 -4.46
C GLN A 71 11.08 10.44 -2.93
N PRO A 72 11.56 11.54 -2.32
CA PRO A 72 11.51 11.69 -0.87
C PRO A 72 10.05 11.74 -0.39
N LEU A 73 9.74 10.94 0.63
CA LEU A 73 8.44 10.98 1.32
C LEU A 73 8.29 12.35 2.01
N PRO A 74 7.30 13.17 1.62
CA PRO A 74 7.08 14.47 2.24
C PRO A 74 6.61 14.28 3.68
N GLN A 75 7.09 15.14 4.59
CA GLN A 75 6.62 15.18 5.98
C GLN A 75 5.19 15.72 6.04
N LYS A 76 4.20 14.82 6.02
CA LYS A 76 2.77 15.14 6.07
C LYS A 76 1.97 14.01 6.69
N ARG A 77 0.69 14.27 6.95
CA ARG A 77 -0.27 13.21 7.27
C ARG A 77 -0.70 12.52 5.97
N ILE A 78 -0.52 11.21 5.89
CA ILE A 78 -1.05 10.36 4.83
C ILE A 78 -2.20 9.50 5.35
N VAL A 79 -3.02 8.99 4.43
CA VAL A 79 -4.17 8.15 4.74
C VAL A 79 -3.95 6.78 4.12
N LEU A 80 -3.95 5.75 4.95
CA LEU A 80 -3.66 4.37 4.60
C LEU A 80 -4.88 3.48 4.89
N PRO A 81 -5.15 2.47 4.05
CA PRO A 81 -6.18 1.49 4.36
C PRO A 81 -5.78 0.67 5.59
N ASN A 82 -6.74 0.28 6.42
CA ASN A 82 -6.48 -0.75 7.44
C ASN A 82 -6.28 -2.14 6.79
N GLU A 83 -5.96 -3.15 7.60
CA GLU A 83 -5.67 -4.50 7.10
C GLU A 83 -6.79 -5.08 6.22
N GLY A 84 -8.04 -5.01 6.68
CA GLY A 84 -9.19 -5.54 5.92
C GLY A 84 -9.40 -4.77 4.61
N GLN A 85 -9.34 -3.44 4.65
CA GLN A 85 -9.46 -2.59 3.46
C GLN A 85 -8.32 -2.84 2.46
N LEU A 86 -7.10 -3.07 2.96
CA LEU A 86 -5.93 -3.35 2.13
C LEU A 86 -6.08 -4.70 1.43
N ILE A 87 -6.52 -5.73 2.14
CA ILE A 87 -6.84 -7.05 1.56
C ILE A 87 -7.93 -6.93 0.49
N ASP A 88 -8.98 -6.16 0.74
CA ASP A 88 -10.05 -5.93 -0.24
C ASP A 88 -9.56 -5.19 -1.49
N ILE A 89 -8.66 -4.21 -1.33
CA ILE A 89 -8.03 -3.51 -2.45
C ILE A 89 -7.15 -4.48 -3.24
N LYS A 90 -6.31 -5.28 -2.58
CA LYS A 90 -5.45 -6.31 -3.20
C LYS A 90 -6.26 -7.29 -4.04
N ARG A 91 -7.34 -7.85 -3.46
CA ARG A 91 -8.25 -8.78 -4.13
C ARG A 91 -8.91 -8.16 -5.36
N ARG A 92 -9.42 -6.93 -5.26
CA ARG A 92 -10.02 -6.20 -6.41
C ARG A 92 -8.99 -5.89 -7.50
N ALA A 93 -7.74 -5.60 -7.11
CA ALA A 93 -6.66 -5.29 -8.03
C ALA A 93 -6.01 -6.53 -8.65
N GLY A 94 -6.22 -7.72 -8.09
CA GLY A 94 -5.51 -8.93 -8.46
C GLY A 94 -4.01 -8.88 -8.12
N PHE A 95 -3.64 -8.09 -7.11
CA PHE A 95 -2.25 -7.82 -6.73
C PHE A 95 -2.00 -8.28 -5.30
N GLU A 96 -0.89 -8.99 -5.10
CA GLU A 96 -0.37 -9.29 -3.77
C GLU A 96 1.00 -8.63 -3.66
N SER A 97 1.33 -8.05 -2.52
CA SER A 97 2.63 -7.40 -2.24
C SER A 97 3.60 -8.35 -1.54
N ILE A 98 3.08 -9.27 -0.72
CA ILE A 98 3.85 -10.24 0.07
C ILE A 98 4.28 -11.40 -0.84
N ASP A 99 5.58 -11.64 -0.93
CA ASP A 99 6.12 -12.66 -1.84
C ASP A 99 5.67 -14.08 -1.47
N ASP A 100 5.63 -14.39 -0.17
CA ASP A 100 5.18 -15.69 0.36
C ASP A 100 3.69 -16.00 0.05
N LEU A 101 2.90 -14.99 -0.29
CA LEU A 101 1.49 -15.11 -0.67
C LEU A 101 1.30 -15.06 -2.19
N ARG A 102 2.35 -15.38 -2.94
CA ARG A 102 2.29 -15.55 -4.40
C ARG A 102 2.73 -16.95 -4.78
N GLU A 103 1.94 -17.60 -5.63
CA GLU A 103 2.32 -18.86 -6.27
C GLU A 103 2.20 -18.71 -7.78
N ASN A 104 3.23 -19.11 -8.53
CA ASN A 104 3.27 -18.99 -9.99
C ASN A 104 2.95 -17.55 -10.49
N PHE A 105 3.44 -16.53 -9.77
CA PHE A 105 3.20 -15.10 -10.05
C PHE A 105 1.72 -14.68 -10.00
N ALA A 106 0.91 -15.43 -9.25
CA ALA A 106 -0.48 -15.11 -8.96
C ALA A 106 -0.68 -15.04 -7.43
N PRO A 107 -1.56 -14.15 -6.94
CA PRO A 107 -1.89 -14.11 -5.52
C PRO A 107 -2.49 -15.45 -5.03
N THR A 108 -1.93 -16.00 -3.97
CA THR A 108 -2.57 -17.05 -3.17
C THR A 108 -3.25 -16.36 -2.00
N TRP A 109 -4.51 -16.00 -2.20
CA TRP A 109 -5.32 -15.46 -1.11
C TRP A 109 -5.45 -16.57 -0.06
N ALA A 110 -4.65 -16.53 0.99
CA ALA A 110 -4.89 -17.39 2.15
C ALA A 110 -6.34 -17.12 2.59
N GLU A 111 -7.18 -18.16 2.55
CA GLU A 111 -8.48 -18.12 3.20
C GLU A 111 -8.20 -17.96 4.70
N ALA A 112 -8.55 -16.79 5.24
CA ALA A 112 -8.47 -16.53 6.68
C ALA A 112 -9.52 -17.34 7.45
#